data_AF-A0A3Q9WP88-F1
#
_entry.id   AF-A0A3Q9WP88-F1
#
_cell.length_a   1.000
_cell.length_b   1.000
_cell.length_c   1.000
_cell.angle_alpha   90.00
_cell.angle_beta   90.00
_cell.angle_gamma   90.00
#
_symmetry.space_group_name_H-M   'P 1'
#
loop_
_entity.id
_entity.type
_entity.pdbx_description
1 polymer ?
#
loop_
_entity_poly.entity_id
_entity_poly.type
_entity_poly.pdbx_seq_one_letter_code
_entity_poly.pdbx_strand_id
1 'polypeptide(L)'
;MAVVGAAVAGITAAVFGTLLHAHVLFVAGTALPVGAVAALALAGSLFLLSGLWARSVAMTAVAGVVAYGVVALLSTSSKTLILTGSSEVAPGTAAAGNLWLFGVLAMTLVAVTLGAVVLRPQRRR
;
A
#
# COMPACT_ATOMS: atom_id res chain seq x y z
N MET A 1 19.04 -8.37 -9.84
CA MET A 1 18.87 -8.13 -8.38
C MET A 1 17.85 -7.04 -8.05
N ALA A 2 17.82 -5.90 -8.76
CA ALA A 2 16.88 -4.81 -8.47
C ALA A 2 15.39 -5.22 -8.49
N VAL A 3 14.97 -6.02 -9.49
CA VAL A 3 13.59 -6.52 -9.59
C VAL A 3 13.21 -7.41 -8.40
N VAL A 4 14.10 -8.33 -8.00
CA VAL A 4 13.88 -9.20 -6.83
C VAL A 4 13.77 -8.36 -5.56
N GLY A 5 14.64 -7.38 -5.38
CA GLY A 5 14.56 -6.46 -4.23
C GLY A 5 13.26 -5.64 -4.20
N ALA A 6 12.81 -5.14 -5.34
CA ALA A 6 11.53 -4.43 -5.47
C ALA A 6 10.33 -5.35 -5.17
N ALA A 7 10.35 -6.59 -5.66
CA ALA A 7 9.32 -7.57 -5.37
C ALA A 7 9.27 -7.93 -3.88
N VAL A 8 10.42 -8.15 -3.25
CA VAL A 8 10.51 -8.40 -1.80
C VAL A 8 9.95 -7.19 -1.03
N ALA A 9 10.34 -5.97 -1.38
CA ALA A 9 9.81 -4.76 -0.76
C ALA A 9 8.28 -4.65 -0.91
N GLY A 10 7.74 -5.01 -2.08
CA GLY A 10 6.30 -5.06 -2.33
C GLY A 10 5.58 -6.10 -1.47
N ILE A 11 6.14 -7.31 -1.36
CA ILE A 11 5.59 -8.38 -0.51
C ILE A 11 5.65 -7.97 0.97
N THR A 12 6.76 -7.41 1.42
CA THR A 12 6.92 -6.88 2.79
C THR A 12 5.87 -5.81 3.07
N ALA A 13 5.70 -4.84 2.17
CA ALA A 13 4.66 -3.80 2.29
C ALA A 13 3.26 -4.41 2.40
N ALA A 14 2.95 -5.41 1.56
CA ALA A 14 1.66 -6.08 1.57
C ALA A 14 1.40 -6.83 2.89
N VAL A 15 2.34 -7.64 3.36
CA VAL A 15 2.17 -8.45 4.58
C VAL A 15 2.06 -7.56 5.82
N PHE A 16 3.02 -6.67 6.02
CA PHE A 16 3.02 -5.79 7.20
C PHE A 16 1.89 -4.76 7.14
N GLY A 17 1.56 -4.25 5.96
CA GLY A 17 0.42 -3.35 5.77
C GLY A 17 -0.92 -4.04 6.03
N THR A 18 -1.05 -5.32 5.69
CA THR A 18 -2.24 -6.14 6.02
C THR A 18 -2.42 -6.27 7.54
N LEU A 19 -1.33 -6.53 8.27
CA LEU A 19 -1.38 -6.57 9.73
C LEU A 19 -1.70 -5.20 10.34
N LEU A 20 -1.13 -4.13 9.77
CA LEU A 20 -1.28 -2.79 10.32
C LEU A 20 -2.66 -2.20 10.07
N HIS A 21 -3.28 -2.42 8.91
CA HIS A 21 -4.59 -1.83 8.58
C HIS A 21 -5.72 -2.29 9.50
N ALA A 22 -5.57 -3.44 10.15
CA ALA A 22 -6.57 -3.98 11.06
C ALA A 22 -6.70 -3.14 12.35
N HIS A 23 -5.75 -2.25 12.61
CA HIS A 23 -5.75 -1.37 13.78
C HIS A 23 -6.66 -0.17 13.57
N VAL A 24 -7.84 -0.22 14.20
CA VAL A 24 -8.83 0.86 14.23
C VAL A 24 -8.83 1.48 15.62
N LEU A 25 -8.70 2.80 15.67
CA LEU A 25 -8.78 3.57 16.92
C LEU A 25 -10.22 4.10 17.08
N PHE A 26 -10.84 3.88 18.22
CA PHE A 26 -12.17 4.43 18.52
C PHE A 26 -12.04 5.67 19.40
N VAL A 27 -12.44 6.82 18.89
CA VAL A 27 -12.42 8.10 19.62
C VAL A 27 -13.83 8.67 19.65
N ALA A 28 -14.41 8.87 20.84
CA ALA A 28 -15.77 9.38 21.02
C ALA A 28 -16.84 8.64 20.17
N GLY A 29 -16.71 7.32 20.03
CA GLY A 29 -17.61 6.50 19.22
C GLY A 29 -17.33 6.51 17.70
N THR A 30 -16.36 7.30 17.24
CA THR A 30 -15.93 7.32 15.82
C THR A 30 -14.77 6.35 15.59
N ALA A 31 -14.87 5.53 14.54
CA ALA A 31 -13.83 4.61 14.12
C ALA A 31 -12.83 5.31 13.18
N LEU A 32 -11.61 5.56 13.66
CA LEU A 32 -10.52 6.10 12.85
C LEU A 32 -9.60 4.97 12.34
N PRO A 33 -9.43 4.81 11.01
CA PRO A 33 -8.59 3.77 10.42
C PRO A 33 -7.10 4.16 10.43
N VAL A 34 -6.57 4.50 11.61
CA VAL A 34 -5.18 4.94 11.77
C VAL A 34 -4.18 3.90 11.27
N GLY A 35 -4.50 2.62 11.43
CA GLY A 35 -3.71 1.51 10.91
C GLY A 35 -3.61 1.52 9.39
N ALA A 36 -4.69 1.82 8.69
CA ALA A 36 -4.69 1.88 7.22
C ALA A 36 -3.82 3.05 6.73
N VAL A 37 -3.90 4.21 7.38
CA VAL A 37 -3.03 5.36 7.06
C VAL A 37 -1.56 5.02 7.28
N ALA A 38 -1.23 4.39 8.41
CA ALA A 38 0.14 3.97 8.70
C ALA A 38 0.63 2.88 7.72
N ALA A 39 -0.23 1.96 7.31
CA ALA A 39 0.06 0.95 6.30
C ALA A 39 0.40 1.58 4.95
N LEU A 40 -0.35 2.59 4.53
CA LEU A 40 -0.09 3.33 3.29
C LEU A 40 1.22 4.12 3.34
N ALA A 41 1.55 4.72 4.49
CA ALA A 41 2.83 5.39 4.68
C ALA A 41 4.00 4.41 4.58
N LEU A 42 3.89 3.22 5.20
CA LEU A 42 4.88 2.15 5.09
C LEU A 42 5.05 1.70 3.63
N ALA A 43 3.93 1.45 2.93
CA ALA A 43 3.94 1.02 1.54
C ALA A 43 4.62 2.06 0.62
N GLY A 44 4.18 3.32 0.70
CA GLY A 44 4.79 4.41 -0.07
C GLY A 44 6.29 4.56 0.20
N SER A 45 6.71 4.42 1.45
CA SER A 45 8.13 4.47 1.82
C SER A 45 8.94 3.34 1.18
N LEU A 46 8.43 2.11 1.21
CA LEU A 46 9.09 0.96 0.60
C LEU A 46 9.13 1.05 -0.93
N PHE A 47 8.08 1.56 -1.57
CA PHE A 47 8.04 1.75 -3.03
C PHE A 47 9.03 2.84 -3.48
N LEU A 48 9.13 3.94 -2.73
CA LEU A 48 10.11 4.99 -3.02
C LEU A 48 11.53 4.49 -2.76
N LEU A 49 11.76 3.79 -1.65
CA LEU A 49 13.06 3.21 -1.32
C LEU A 49 13.54 2.25 -2.41
N SER A 50 12.68 1.36 -2.93
CA SER A 50 13.04 0.43 -3.99
C SER A 50 13.48 1.15 -5.27
N GLY A 51 12.77 2.22 -5.66
CA GLY A 51 13.12 3.02 -6.83
C GLY A 51 14.36 3.87 -6.64
N LEU A 52 14.53 4.49 -5.47
CA LEU A 52 15.71 5.30 -5.15
C LEU A 52 16.96 4.45 -5.07
N TRP A 53 16.89 3.29 -4.42
CA TRP A 53 18.02 2.36 -4.31
C TRP A 53 18.46 1.83 -5.67
N ALA A 54 17.50 1.49 -6.54
CA ALA A 54 17.77 1.05 -7.91
C ALA A 54 18.00 2.22 -8.90
N ARG A 55 17.86 3.48 -8.46
CA ARG A 55 17.85 4.69 -9.29
C ARG A 55 16.93 4.58 -10.51
N SER A 56 15.77 3.93 -10.33
CA SER A 56 14.84 3.62 -11.39
C SER A 56 13.39 3.70 -10.91
N VAL A 57 12.62 4.60 -11.52
CA VAL A 57 11.16 4.74 -11.29
C VAL A 57 10.43 3.43 -11.57
N ALA A 58 10.92 2.63 -12.52
CA ALA A 58 10.34 1.34 -12.85
C ALA A 58 10.33 0.40 -11.63
N MET A 59 11.35 0.46 -10.76
CA MET A 59 11.40 -0.40 -9.56
C MET A 59 10.42 0.05 -8.46
N THR A 60 10.08 1.34 -8.40
CA THR A 60 8.95 1.83 -7.59
C THR A 60 7.63 1.24 -8.09
N ALA A 61 7.41 1.26 -9.41
CA ALA A 61 6.20 0.68 -10.01
C ALA A 61 6.11 -0.84 -9.77
N VAL A 62 7.21 -1.58 -9.95
CA VAL A 62 7.26 -3.02 -9.70
C VAL A 62 6.90 -3.35 -8.25
N ALA A 63 7.47 -2.64 -7.28
CA ALA A 63 7.16 -2.85 -5.87
C ALA A 63 5.67 -2.60 -5.57
N GLY A 64 5.10 -1.54 -6.12
CA GLY A 64 3.68 -1.21 -5.96
C GLY A 64 2.74 -2.22 -6.62
N VAL A 65 3.05 -2.67 -7.84
CA VAL A 65 2.26 -3.69 -8.54
C VAL A 65 2.28 -5.02 -7.78
N VAL A 66 3.45 -5.44 -7.28
CA VAL A 66 3.56 -6.66 -6.47
C VAL A 66 2.75 -6.54 -5.18
N ALA A 67 2.86 -5.41 -4.47
CA ALA A 67 2.10 -5.18 -3.25
C ALA A 67 0.59 -5.21 -3.50
N TYR A 68 0.11 -4.48 -4.52
CA TYR A 68 -1.31 -4.45 -4.87
C TYR A 68 -1.81 -5.83 -5.28
N GLY A 69 -1.05 -6.57 -6.08
CA GLY A 69 -1.39 -7.93 -6.48
C GLY A 69 -1.56 -8.88 -5.29
N VAL A 70 -0.64 -8.83 -4.31
CA VAL A 70 -0.73 -9.63 -3.09
C VAL A 70 -1.95 -9.23 -2.25
N VAL A 71 -2.17 -7.93 -2.05
CA VAL A 71 -3.32 -7.43 -1.26
C VAL A 71 -4.65 -7.79 -1.93
N ALA A 72 -4.74 -7.66 -3.26
CA ALA A 72 -5.92 -8.06 -4.02
C ALA A 72 -6.17 -9.57 -3.91
N LEU A 73 -5.13 -10.39 -4.04
CA LEU A 73 -5.24 -11.83 -3.89
C LEU A 73 -5.75 -12.23 -2.48
N LEU A 74 -5.19 -11.61 -1.44
CA LEU A 74 -5.63 -11.81 -0.06
C LEU A 74 -7.09 -11.35 0.16
N SER A 75 -7.52 -10.30 -0.53
CA SER A 75 -8.89 -9.77 -0.46
C SER A 75 -9.92 -10.65 -1.18
N THR A 76 -9.49 -11.48 -2.14
CA THR A 76 -10.37 -12.42 -2.86
C THR A 76 -10.59 -13.76 -2.15
N SER A 77 -9.85 -14.06 -1.07
CA SER A 77 -10.00 -15.33 -0.35
C SER A 77 -11.31 -15.36 0.47
N SER A 78 -12.12 -16.41 0.30
CA SER A 78 -13.51 -16.57 0.77
C SER A 78 -13.78 -16.45 2.28
N LYS A 79 -12.74 -16.28 3.11
CA LYS A 79 -12.84 -16.00 4.55
C LYS A 79 -12.82 -14.50 4.87
N THR A 80 -12.47 -13.68 3.87
CA THR A 80 -12.32 -12.23 3.92
C THR A 80 -13.37 -11.62 2.99
N LEU A 81 -14.65 -11.76 3.35
CA LEU A 81 -15.79 -11.16 2.64
C LEU A 81 -15.81 -9.62 2.83
N ILE A 82 -14.69 -8.94 2.54
CA ILE A 82 -14.61 -7.47 2.43
C ILE A 82 -15.25 -7.03 1.09
N LEU A 83 -15.30 -7.92 0.09
CA LEU A 83 -15.84 -7.62 -1.25
C LEU A 83 -17.37 -7.73 -1.39
N THR A 84 -18.14 -8.19 -0.39
CA THR A 84 -19.60 -8.39 -0.53
C THR A 84 -20.45 -7.61 0.47
N GLY A 85 -19.90 -6.63 1.19
CA GLY A 85 -20.71 -5.78 2.08
C GLY A 85 -21.36 -6.53 3.25
N SER A 86 -20.88 -7.72 3.63
CA SER A 86 -21.51 -8.55 4.66
C SER A 86 -21.09 -8.22 6.10
N SER A 87 -20.32 -7.15 6.33
CA SER A 87 -20.05 -6.64 7.69
C SER A 87 -20.95 -5.46 8.01
N GLU A 88 -22.27 -5.67 7.97
CA GLU A 88 -23.22 -4.78 8.68
C GLU A 88 -22.92 -4.72 10.18
N VAL A 89 -22.15 -5.69 10.69
CA VAL A 89 -21.76 -5.85 12.11
C VAL A 89 -20.58 -4.95 12.52
N ALA A 90 -19.78 -4.41 11.59
CA ALA A 90 -18.63 -3.56 11.91
C ALA A 90 -18.24 -2.61 10.75
N PRO A 91 -18.96 -1.49 10.54
CA PRO A 91 -18.70 -0.58 9.41
C PRO A 91 -17.28 0.02 9.41
N GLY A 92 -16.66 0.21 10.58
CA GLY A 92 -15.31 0.76 10.70
C GLY A 92 -14.20 -0.14 10.17
N THR A 93 -14.32 -1.46 10.33
CA THR A 93 -13.31 -2.43 9.84
C THR A 93 -13.40 -2.64 8.34
N ALA A 94 -14.62 -2.62 7.79
CA ALA A 94 -14.85 -2.63 6.34
C ALA A 94 -14.26 -1.39 5.66
N ALA A 95 -14.46 -0.20 6.25
CA ALA A 95 -13.87 1.04 5.75
C ALA A 95 -12.33 1.01 5.79
N ALA A 96 -11.72 0.49 6.86
CA ALA A 96 -10.27 0.34 6.96
C ALA A 96 -9.70 -0.60 5.89
N GLY A 97 -10.37 -1.73 5.63
CA GLY A 97 -9.99 -2.68 4.59
C GLY A 97 -10.08 -2.09 3.18
N ASN A 98 -11.16 -1.39 2.86
CA ASN A 98 -11.31 -0.70 1.56
C ASN A 98 -10.27 0.41 1.39
N LEU A 99 -10.04 1.21 2.45
CA LEU A 99 -9.02 2.25 2.43
C LEU A 99 -7.63 1.67 2.18
N TRP A 100 -7.31 0.51 2.75
CA TRP A 100 -6.05 -0.18 2.47
C TRP A 100 -5.99 -0.67 1.02
N LEU A 101 -6.98 -1.42 0.55
CA LEU A 101 -7.00 -2.00 -0.80
C LEU A 101 -6.89 -0.92 -1.89
N PHE A 102 -7.79 0.05 -1.90
CA PHE A 102 -7.78 1.14 -2.88
C PHE A 102 -6.63 2.13 -2.63
N GLY A 103 -6.26 2.31 -1.36
CA GLY A 103 -5.15 3.18 -0.99
C GLY A 103 -3.81 2.68 -1.52
N VAL A 104 -3.54 1.36 -1.53
CA VAL A 104 -2.29 0.82 -2.09
C VAL A 104 -2.18 1.13 -3.58
N LEU A 105 -3.29 1.04 -4.32
CA LEU A 105 -3.33 1.42 -5.73
C LEU A 105 -3.02 2.91 -5.91
N ALA A 106 -3.72 3.78 -5.18
CA ALA A 106 -3.50 5.23 -5.24
C ALA A 106 -2.07 5.60 -4.82
N MET A 107 -1.57 4.99 -3.75
CA MET A 107 -0.22 5.23 -3.22
C MET A 107 0.86 4.75 -4.18
N THR A 108 0.62 3.70 -4.96
CA THR A 108 1.53 3.27 -6.03
C THR A 108 1.69 4.39 -7.07
N LEU A 109 0.60 5.01 -7.51
CA LEU A 109 0.65 6.12 -8.47
C LEU A 109 1.36 7.35 -7.87
N VAL A 110 1.08 7.66 -6.60
CA VAL A 110 1.75 8.76 -5.87
C VAL A 110 3.26 8.49 -5.76
N ALA A 111 3.66 7.28 -5.38
CA ALA A 111 5.06 6.92 -5.27
C ALA A 111 5.78 6.97 -6.62
N VAL A 112 5.14 6.50 -7.70
CA VAL A 112 5.72 6.56 -9.06
C VAL A 112 5.88 8.01 -9.52
N THR A 113 4.88 8.86 -9.30
CA THR A 113 4.96 10.28 -9.68
C THR A 113 6.03 11.02 -8.88
N LEU A 114 6.09 10.81 -7.55
CA LEU A 114 7.14 11.35 -6.69
C LEU A 114 8.53 10.84 -7.08
N GLY A 115 8.67 9.53 -7.31
CA GLY A 115 9.92 8.91 -7.75
C GLY A 115 10.40 9.50 -9.09
N ALA A 116 9.49 9.75 -10.04
CA ALA A 116 9.80 10.39 -11.31
C ALA A 116 10.26 11.84 -11.15
N VAL A 117 9.67 12.60 -10.22
CA VAL A 117 10.11 13.97 -9.91
C VAL A 117 11.49 13.96 -9.26
N VAL A 118 11.73 13.07 -8.29
CA VAL A 118 12.99 13.01 -7.53
C VAL A 118 14.14 12.49 -8.40
N LEU A 119 13.91 11.49 -9.24
CA LEU A 119 14.92 10.91 -10.13
C LEU A 119 15.07 11.69 -11.44
N ARG A 120 14.32 12.78 -11.63
CA ARG A 120 14.39 13.58 -12.85
C ARG A 120 15.83 14.12 -12.99
N PRO A 121 16.50 13.90 -14.14
CA PRO A 121 17.82 14.47 -14.36
C PRO A 121 17.74 15.99 -14.21
N GLN A 122 18.39 16.53 -13.18
CA GLN A 122 18.64 17.97 -13.10
C GLN A 122 19.55 18.30 -14.28
N ARG A 123 18.96 18.67 -15.42
CA ARG A 123 19.66 19.40 -16.48
C ARG A 123 20.20 20.66 -15.82
N ARG A 124 21.47 20.59 -15.39
CA ARG A 124 22.25 21.74 -14.94
C ARG A 124 22.07 22.83 -15.99
N ARG A 125 21.47 23.95 -15.57
CA ARG A 125 21.62 25.23 -16.26
C ARG A 125 23.00 25.77 -15.94
#